data_AF-A0A8T5FEW4-F1
#
_entry.id   AF-A0A8T5FEW4-F1
#
_cell.length_a   1.000
_cell.length_b   1.000
_cell.length_c   1.000
_cell.angle_alpha   90.00
_cell.angle_beta   90.00
_cell.angle_gamma   90.00
#
_symmetry.space_group_name_H-M   'P 1'
#
loop_
_entity.id
_entity.type
_entity.pdbx_description
1 polymer ?
#
loop_
_entity_poly.entity_id
_entity_poly.type
_entity_poly.pdbx_seq_one_letter_code
_entity_poly.pdbx_strand_id
1 'polypeptide(L)' 'MKSFFITGTDTDIGKTYITAGLAVSLRKLDVNVGVMKPFAAGTAQKKGYKSEDIDILSHAAMVYDPENLVNPQFFKIP' A
#
# COMPACT_ATOMS: atom_id res chain seq x y z
N MET A 1 3.59 -14.41 12.29
CA MET A 1 3.81 -13.69 11.01
C MET A 1 5.18 -13.05 11.03
N LYS A 2 5.87 -13.00 9.89
CA LYS A 2 7.07 -12.17 9.70
C LYS A 2 6.63 -10.90 8.96
N SER A 3 7.14 -9.75 9.38
CA SER A 3 6.75 -8.45 8.82
C SER A 3 7.98 -7.61 8.53
N PHE A 4 7.91 -6.82 7.45
CA PHE A 4 8.90 -5.80 7.12
C PHE A 4 8.27 -4.43 7.36
N PHE A 5 9.01 -3.53 8.00
CA PHE A 5 8.62 -2.14 8.16
C PHE A 5 9.51 -1.25 7.29
N ILE A 6 8.92 -0.66 6.25
CA ILE A 6 9.62 0.21 5.31
C ILE A 6 9.45 1.65 5.79
N THR A 7 10.54 2.25 6.25
CA THR A 7 10.58 3.66 6.67
C THR A 7 11.35 4.51 5.66
N GLY A 8 11.28 5.83 5.80
CA GLY A 8 12.05 6.76 4.99
C GLY A 8 12.04 8.16 5.58
N THR A 9 13.01 8.98 5.18
CA THR A 9 13.28 10.29 5.79
C THR A 9 12.32 11.38 5.35
N ASP A 10 11.64 11.20 4.22
CA ASP A 10 10.80 12.23 3.60
C ASP A 10 9.64 11.59 2.80
N THR A 11 8.73 12.39 2.26
CA THR A 11 7.70 11.99 1.30
C THR A 11 8.28 11.85 -0.11
N ASP A 12 7.59 11.11 -1.00
CA ASP A 12 7.95 10.93 -2.42
C ASP A 12 9.34 10.37 -2.76
N ILE A 13 10.12 9.94 -1.76
CA ILE A 13 11.42 9.27 -1.97
C ILE A 13 11.35 7.82 -2.50
N GLY A 14 10.18 7.37 -2.98
CA GLY A 14 10.01 6.04 -3.58
C GLY A 14 9.67 4.89 -2.62
N LYS A 15 9.27 5.16 -1.37
CA LYS A 15 8.84 4.11 -0.40
C LYS A 15 7.78 3.16 -0.95
N THR A 16 6.77 3.70 -1.65
CA THR A 16 5.69 2.90 -2.25
C THR A 16 6.25 1.91 -3.27
N TYR A 17 7.12 2.37 -4.18
CA TYR A 17 7.69 1.53 -5.23
C TYR A 17 8.63 0.44 -4.67
N ILE A 18 9.46 0.76 -3.67
CA ILE A 18 10.28 -0.25 -3.01
C ILE A 18 9.42 -1.32 -2.33
N THR A 19 8.35 -0.89 -1.63
CA THR A 19 7.43 -1.82 -0.98
C THR A 19 6.69 -2.70 -2.00
N ALA A 20 6.24 -2.11 -3.12
CA ALA A 20 5.62 -2.84 -4.22
C ALA A 20 6.59 -3.85 -4.87
N GLY A 21 7.85 -3.47 -5.09
CA GLY A 21 8.88 -4.36 -5.61
C GLY A 21 9.15 -5.55 -4.69
N LEU A 22 9.16 -5.32 -3.37
CA LEU A 22 9.27 -6.38 -2.38
C LEU A 22 8.05 -7.32 -2.43
N ALA A 23 6.83 -6.76 -2.50
CA ALA A 23 5.61 -7.53 -2.59
C ALA A 23 5.58 -8.41 -3.85
N VAL A 24 5.89 -7.85 -5.03
CA VAL A 24 5.97 -8.61 -6.29
C VAL A 24 7.01 -9.73 -6.18
N SER A 25 8.18 -9.45 -5.60
CA SER A 25 9.24 -10.45 -5.47
C SER A 25 8.84 -11.59 -4.54
N LEU A 26 8.18 -11.29 -3.42
CA LEU A 26 7.64 -12.29 -2.49
C LEU A 26 6.53 -13.12 -3.14
N ARG A 27 5.62 -12.49 -3.88
CA ARG A 27 4.58 -13.20 -4.64
C ARG A 27 5.17 -14.13 -5.69
N LYS A 28 6.26 -13.74 -6.37
CA LYS A 28 6.99 -14.60 -7.33
C LYS A 28 7.66 -15.81 -6.69
N LEU A 29 7.85 -15.78 -5.37
CA LEU A 29 8.36 -16.89 -4.57
C LEU A 29 7.23 -17.68 -3.87
N ASP A 30 5.98 -17.53 -4.36
CA ASP A 30 4.77 -18.15 -3.81
C ASP A 30 4.49 -17.82 -2.33
N VAL A 31 5.02 -16.70 -1.83
CA VAL A 31 4.74 -16.22 -0.48
C VAL A 31 3.42 -15.45 -0.50
N ASN A 32 2.47 -15.84 0.37
CA ASN A 32 1.28 -15.04 0.62
C ASN A 32 1.66 -13.72 1.30
N VAL A 33 1.48 -12.60 0.61
CA VAL A 33 1.91 -11.27 1.06
C VAL A 33 0.71 -10.34 1.17
N GLY A 34 0.62 -9.64 2.31
CA GLY A 34 -0.26 -8.50 2.49
C GLY A 34 0.54 -7.20 2.48
N VAL A 35 -0.13 -6.07 2.25
CA VAL A 35 0.46 -4.73 2.24
C VAL A 35 -0.37 -3.77 3.07
N MET A 36 0.29 -2.80 3.68
CA MET A 36 -0.36 -1.70 4.38
C MET A 36 0.47 -0.43 4.16
N LYS A 37 -0.19 0.66 3.79
CA LYS A 37 0.35 2.00 3.88
C LYS A 37 -0.56 2.79 4.84
N PRO A 38 -0.21 2.84 6.14
CA PRO A 38 -1.15 3.30 7.16
C PRO A 38 -1.55 4.76 6.99
N PHE A 39 -0.67 5.57 6.43
CA PHE A 39 -0.91 6.97 6.13
C PHE A 39 -0.78 7.16 4.62
N ALA A 40 -1.91 7.12 3.92
CA ALA A 40 -1.96 7.43 2.50
C ALA A 40 -3.06 8.44 2.21
N ALA A 41 -2.70 9.42 1.38
CA ALA A 41 -3.60 10.44 0.92
C ALA A 41 -4.24 10.04 -0.42
N GLY A 42 -5.42 10.59 -0.70
CA GLY A 42 -6.08 10.37 -1.98
C GLY A 42 -7.36 11.19 -2.15
N THR A 43 -8.15 10.80 -3.13
CA THR A 43 -9.43 11.44 -3.44
C THR A 43 -10.59 10.59 -2.92
N ALA A 44 -11.41 11.16 -2.03
CA ALA A 44 -12.62 10.50 -1.55
C ALA A 44 -13.56 10.17 -2.72
N GLN A 45 -14.17 8.99 -2.70
CA GLN A 45 -15.11 8.52 -3.73
C GLN A 45 -16.53 8.43 -3.15
N LYS A 46 -17.55 8.17 -4.00
CA LYS A 46 -18.92 7.87 -3.52
C LYS A 46 -18.95 6.67 -2.55
N LYS A 47 -18.02 5.72 -2.74
CA LYS A 47 -17.76 4.59 -1.84
C LYS A 47 -16.25 4.44 -1.72
N GLY A 48 -15.73 4.56 -0.51
CA GLY A 48 -14.29 4.44 -0.24
C GLY A 48 -13.48 5.66 -0.68
N TYR A 49 -12.23 5.43 -1.03
CA TYR A 49 -11.32 6.44 -1.56
C TYR A 49 -10.41 5.86 -2.64
N LYS A 50 -9.82 6.75 -3.45
CA LYS A 50 -8.82 6.39 -4.45
C LYS A 50 -7.48 6.99 -4.07
N SER A 51 -6.48 6.14 -3.88
CA SER A 51 -5.10 6.54 -3.61
C SER A 51 -4.18 5.76 -4.54
N GLU A 52 -3.33 6.46 -5.29
CA GLU A 52 -2.39 5.84 -6.22
C GLU A 52 -1.43 4.87 -5.51
N ASP A 53 -0.99 5.23 -4.30
CA ASP A 53 -0.14 4.36 -3.49
C ASP A 53 -0.82 3.04 -3.16
N ILE A 54 -2.09 3.09 -2.79
CA ILE A 54 -2.88 1.92 -2.40
C ILE A 54 -3.19 1.05 -3.62
N ASP A 55 -3.47 1.67 -4.76
CA ASP A 55 -3.62 0.96 -6.02
C ASP A 55 -2.32 0.21 -6.36
N ILE A 56 -1.17 0.90 -6.38
CA ILE A 56 0.14 0.28 -6.68
C ILE A 56 0.43 -0.89 -5.76
N LEU A 57 0.27 -0.71 -4.44
CA LEU A 57 0.60 -1.74 -3.45
C LEU A 57 -0.34 -2.95 -3.54
N SER A 58 -1.64 -2.73 -3.69
CA SER A 58 -2.64 -3.81 -3.73
C SER A 58 -2.46 -4.67 -4.98
N HIS A 59 -2.20 -4.05 -6.13
CA HIS A 59 -1.87 -4.76 -7.37
C HIS A 59 -0.56 -5.55 -7.24
N ALA A 60 0.49 -4.94 -6.67
CA ALA A 60 1.79 -5.59 -6.46
C ALA A 60 1.72 -6.84 -5.56
N ALA A 61 0.90 -6.76 -4.50
CA ALA A 61 0.66 -7.87 -3.59
C ALA A 61 -0.38 -8.87 -4.10
N MET A 62 -1.12 -8.55 -5.17
CA MET A 62 -2.27 -9.29 -5.68
C MET A 62 -3.31 -9.56 -4.58
N VAL A 63 -3.71 -8.51 -3.88
CA VAL A 63 -4.72 -8.53 -2.81
C VAL A 63 -5.88 -7.60 -3.12
N TYR A 64 -7.05 -7.93 -2.59
CA TYR A 64 -8.28 -7.14 -2.67
C TYR A 64 -8.82 -6.86 -1.26
N ASP A 65 -7.90 -6.65 -0.32
CA ASP A 65 -8.24 -6.42 1.08
C ASP A 65 -9.04 -5.12 1.23
N PRO A 66 -9.95 -5.05 2.23
CA PRO A 66 -10.66 -3.83 2.55
C PRO A 66 -9.74 -2.62 2.71
N GLU A 67 -10.17 -1.47 2.19
CA GLU A 67 -9.42 -0.20 2.27
C GLU A 67 -9.00 0.17 3.70
N ASN A 68 -9.82 -0.12 4.70
CA ASN A 68 -9.50 0.15 6.11
C ASN A 68 -8.39 -0.75 6.69
N LEU A 69 -8.02 -1.83 6.00
CA LEU A 69 -6.86 -2.66 6.34
C LEU A 69 -5.60 -2.17 5.61
N VAL A 70 -5.72 -1.79 4.33
CA VAL A 70 -4.57 -1.38 3.53
C VAL A 70 -4.14 0.06 3.87
N ASN A 71 -5.09 0.96 4.13
CA ASN A 71 -4.84 2.32 4.58
C ASN A 71 -5.84 2.73 5.68
N PRO A 72 -5.56 2.33 6.94
CA PRO A 72 -6.39 2.64 8.10
C PRO A 72 -6.53 4.14 8.42
N GLN A 73 -5.56 4.99 8.06
CA GLN A 73 -5.60 6.43 8.29
C GLN A 73 -5.56 7.15 6.94
N PHE A 74 -6.71 7.22 6.28
CA PHE A 74 -6.87 7.93 5.01
C PHE A 74 -6.91 9.45 5.20
N PHE A 75 -6.15 10.16 4.36
CA PHE A 75 -6.16 11.61 4.29
C PHE A 75 -6.73 12.10 2.96
N LYS A 76 -7.68 13.01 3.01
CA LYS A 76 -8.22 13.63 1.80
C LYS A 76 -7.25 14.70 1.29
N ILE A 77 -6.87 14.63 0.02
CA ILE A 77 -6.12 15.70 -0.67
C ILE A 77 -7.07 16.90 -0.85
N PRO A 78 -6.59 18.16 -0.70
CA PRO A 78 -7.39 19.37 -0.89
C PRO A 78 -8.18 19.41 -2.20
#